data_AF-A0A327J3N5-F1
#
_entry.id   AF-A0A327J3N5-F1
#
_cell.length_a   1.000
_cell.length_b   1.000
_cell.length_c   1.000
_cell.angle_alpha   90.00
_cell.angle_beta   90.00
_cell.angle_gamma   90.00
#
_symmetry.space_group_name_H-M   'P 1'
#
loop_
_entity.id
_entity.type
_entity.pdbx_description
1 polymer ?
#
loop_
_entity_poly.entity_id
_entity_poly.type
_entity_poly.pdbx_seq_one_letter_code
_entity_poly.pdbx_strand_id
1 'polypeptide(L)'
;MSTENLTQDIYVKRPDATASASGLSSIRQKFLKVTNSVINYGKSYKKNIQHTYEHKVVFALIEKELYGKRSIDSYTHDADKMILYLLGFPKSFVSKFHREHSVHHVESGKKPNLRSMLCDNIASSPEFKPEKKNSLRKYYSISKELQSVKGFGEMLEKYNFGEDIDFAKIKRIKATKFEGMKGLARVAVKSLVLLFA
;
A
#
# COMPACT_ATOMS: atom_id res chain seq x y z
N MET A 1 -9.77 57.51 -72.43
CA MET A 1 -8.62 57.45 -71.52
C MET A 1 -9.08 57.97 -70.17
N SER A 2 -9.46 57.07 -69.26
CA SER A 2 -9.51 57.30 -67.81
C SER A 2 -9.91 55.99 -67.14
N THR A 3 -8.92 55.36 -66.51
CA THR A 3 -9.03 54.23 -65.60
C THR A 3 -9.76 54.65 -64.33
N GLU A 4 -10.85 53.99 -63.97
CA GLU A 4 -11.38 54.06 -62.60
C GLU A 4 -10.92 52.84 -61.80
N ASN A 5 -10.31 53.18 -60.67
CA ASN A 5 -9.52 52.35 -59.80
C ASN A 5 -10.37 51.88 -58.62
N LEU A 6 -9.96 50.76 -58.05
CA LEU A 6 -10.53 50.05 -56.91
C LEU A 6 -10.85 50.92 -55.69
N THR A 7 -12.03 50.68 -55.09
CA THR A 7 -12.18 50.72 -53.62
C THR A 7 -13.00 49.52 -53.17
N GLN A 8 -12.30 48.43 -52.83
CA GLN A 8 -12.86 47.38 -51.98
C GLN A 8 -13.05 47.95 -50.57
N ASP A 9 -14.27 47.75 -50.06
CA ASP A 9 -14.69 48.15 -48.73
C ASP A 9 -13.81 47.48 -47.65
N ILE A 10 -13.11 48.28 -46.85
CA ILE A 10 -12.09 47.81 -45.89
C ILE A 10 -12.66 47.41 -44.51
N TYR A 11 -13.98 47.35 -44.37
CA TYR A 11 -14.60 46.90 -43.13
C TYR A 11 -14.87 45.39 -43.15
N VAL A 12 -13.80 44.60 -43.06
CA VAL A 12 -13.90 43.21 -42.64
C VAL A 12 -14.38 43.21 -41.17
N LYS A 13 -15.61 42.75 -40.96
CA LYS A 13 -16.19 42.51 -39.65
C LYS A 13 -15.21 41.65 -38.84
N ARG A 14 -14.67 42.18 -37.72
CA ARG A 14 -13.80 41.38 -36.82
C ARG A 14 -14.56 40.11 -36.43
N PRO A 15 -13.93 38.92 -36.48
CA PRO A 15 -14.56 37.71 -35.98
C PRO A 15 -14.91 37.91 -34.50
N ASP A 16 -16.15 37.56 -34.15
CA ASP A 16 -16.65 37.66 -32.79
C ASP A 16 -15.66 37.02 -31.81
N ALA A 17 -15.28 37.78 -30.78
CA ALA A 17 -14.40 37.35 -29.72
C ALA A 17 -15.09 36.28 -28.84
N THR A 18 -15.27 35.08 -29.38
CA THR A 18 -15.79 33.90 -28.67
C THR A 18 -14.74 32.81 -28.52
N ALA A 19 -13.45 33.16 -28.68
CA ALA A 19 -12.32 32.23 -28.57
C ALA A 19 -11.48 32.39 -27.28
N SER A 20 -12.06 32.89 -26.18
CA SER A 20 -11.32 33.09 -24.92
C SER A 20 -11.74 32.20 -23.74
N ALA A 21 -12.75 31.34 -23.90
CA ALA A 21 -13.19 30.41 -22.84
C ALA A 21 -12.57 29.00 -22.94
N SER A 22 -12.07 28.59 -24.12
CA SER A 22 -11.48 27.25 -24.35
C SER A 22 -10.08 27.08 -23.75
N GLY A 23 -9.27 28.16 -23.72
CA GLY A 23 -7.92 28.15 -23.15
C GLY A 23 -7.90 28.03 -21.62
N LEU A 24 -8.73 28.81 -20.91
CA LEU A 24 -8.85 28.74 -19.45
C LEU A 24 -9.48 27.42 -18.98
N SER A 25 -10.46 26.88 -19.71
CA SER A 25 -11.06 25.59 -19.40
C SER A 25 -10.07 24.43 -19.61
N SER A 26 -9.24 24.47 -20.65
CA SER A 26 -8.13 23.53 -20.88
C SER A 26 -7.08 23.56 -19.76
N ILE A 27 -6.65 24.76 -19.33
CA ILE A 27 -5.71 24.92 -18.22
C ILE A 27 -6.35 24.43 -16.91
N ARG A 28 -7.61 24.79 -16.63
CA ARG A 28 -8.37 24.32 -15.47
C ARG A 28 -8.53 22.80 -15.47
N GLN A 29 -8.80 22.17 -16.62
CA GLN A 29 -8.87 20.71 -16.75
C GLN A 29 -7.53 20.04 -16.51
N LYS A 30 -6.41 20.61 -17.00
CA LYS A 30 -5.06 20.11 -16.71
C LYS A 30 -4.71 20.25 -15.23
N PHE A 31 -4.99 21.39 -14.62
CA PHE A 31 -4.81 21.58 -13.17
C PHE A 31 -5.66 20.60 -12.38
N LEU A 32 -6.94 20.43 -12.70
CA LEU A 32 -7.83 19.45 -12.08
C LEU A 32 -7.31 18.01 -12.25
N LYS A 33 -6.74 17.67 -13.40
CA LYS A 33 -6.14 16.34 -13.64
C LYS A 33 -4.90 16.13 -12.76
N VAL A 34 -4.04 17.12 -12.64
CA VAL A 34 -2.85 17.07 -11.78
C VAL A 34 -3.25 17.01 -10.31
N THR A 35 -4.16 17.87 -9.85
CA THR A 35 -4.62 17.86 -8.45
C THR A 35 -5.33 16.56 -8.11
N ASN A 36 -6.18 16.04 -9.00
CA ASN A 36 -6.79 14.72 -8.81
C ASN A 36 -5.75 13.60 -8.79
N SER A 37 -4.70 13.68 -9.62
CA SER A 37 -3.60 12.71 -9.59
C SER A 37 -2.85 12.75 -8.25
N VAL A 38 -2.53 13.93 -7.74
CA VAL A 38 -1.87 14.14 -6.44
C VAL A 38 -2.76 13.66 -5.28
N ILE A 39 -4.05 14.00 -5.31
CA ILE A 39 -5.02 13.55 -4.29
C ILE A 39 -5.19 12.03 -4.33
N ASN A 40 -5.32 11.44 -5.52
CA ASN A 40 -5.44 9.99 -5.68
C ASN A 40 -4.16 9.26 -5.26
N TYR A 41 -3.01 9.85 -5.56
CA TYR A 41 -1.72 9.40 -5.09
C TYR A 41 -1.69 9.39 -3.55
N GLY A 42 -2.03 10.51 -2.90
CA GLY A 42 -2.08 10.62 -1.43
C GLY A 42 -3.11 9.67 -0.77
N LYS A 43 -4.25 9.42 -1.41
CA LYS A 43 -5.25 8.43 -0.93
C LYS A 43 -4.73 6.99 -1.04
N SER A 44 -4.17 6.63 -2.20
CA SER A 44 -3.56 5.31 -2.43
C SER A 44 -2.42 5.07 -1.44
N TYR A 45 -1.66 6.12 -1.19
CA TYR A 45 -0.53 6.14 -0.29
C TYR A 45 -0.91 5.84 1.16
N LYS A 46 -1.89 6.57 1.72
CA LYS A 46 -2.43 6.30 3.06
C LYS A 46 -2.92 4.86 3.18
N LYS A 47 -3.61 4.36 2.14
CA LYS A 47 -4.09 2.97 2.10
C LYS A 47 -2.93 1.97 2.12
N ASN A 48 -1.86 2.21 1.38
CA ASN A 48 -0.69 1.33 1.33
C ASN A 48 0.07 1.30 2.67
N ILE A 49 0.25 2.46 3.30
CA ILE A 49 0.84 2.54 4.64
C ILE A 49 -0.01 1.79 5.66
N GLN A 50 -1.31 2.10 5.70
CA GLN A 50 -2.23 1.48 6.64
C GLN A 50 -2.24 -0.04 6.47
N HIS A 51 -2.39 -0.53 5.23
CA HIS A 51 -2.38 -1.95 4.92
C HIS A 51 -1.09 -2.65 5.37
N THR A 52 0.05 -2.02 5.12
CA THR A 52 1.35 -2.62 5.47
C THR A 52 1.59 -2.59 6.99
N TYR A 53 1.16 -1.54 7.68
CA TYR A 53 1.19 -1.48 9.14
C TYR A 53 0.25 -2.51 9.77
N GLU A 54 -0.98 -2.66 9.24
CA GLU A 54 -1.92 -3.70 9.66
C GLU A 54 -1.34 -5.11 9.48
N HIS A 55 -0.66 -5.36 8.35
CA HIS A 55 0.03 -6.61 8.08
C HIS A 55 1.14 -6.88 9.11
N LYS A 56 1.98 -5.88 9.41
CA LYS A 56 3.01 -5.96 10.46
C LYS A 56 2.42 -6.27 11.84
N VAL A 57 1.31 -5.65 12.21
CA VAL A 57 0.64 -5.92 13.49
C VAL A 57 0.15 -7.37 13.55
N VAL A 58 -0.48 -7.87 12.49
CA VAL A 58 -0.95 -9.26 12.40
C VAL A 58 0.22 -10.24 12.46
N PHE A 59 1.28 -9.99 11.70
CA PHE A 59 2.53 -10.75 11.76
C PHE A 59 3.04 -10.88 13.20
N ALA A 60 3.13 -9.76 13.92
CA ALA A 60 3.65 -9.73 15.30
C ALA A 60 2.72 -10.38 16.34
N LEU A 61 1.44 -10.54 16.02
CA LEU A 61 0.49 -11.30 16.84
C LEU A 61 0.62 -12.80 16.56
N ILE A 62 0.72 -13.20 15.29
CA ILE A 62 0.95 -14.58 14.89
C ILE A 62 2.27 -15.10 15.44
N GLU A 63 3.34 -14.32 15.32
CA GLU A 63 4.65 -14.73 15.83
C GLU A 63 4.60 -14.95 17.35
N LYS A 64 3.89 -14.07 18.07
CA LYS A 64 3.70 -14.25 19.52
C LYS A 64 2.88 -15.50 19.82
N GLU A 65 1.83 -15.79 19.05
CA GLU A 65 0.99 -16.97 19.26
C GLU A 65 1.76 -18.28 19.00
N LEU A 66 2.55 -18.33 17.91
CA LEU A 66 3.29 -19.52 17.51
C LEU A 66 4.56 -19.79 18.34
N TYR A 67 5.21 -18.73 18.84
CA TYR A 67 6.54 -18.83 19.46
C TYR A 67 6.61 -18.25 20.88
N GLY A 68 5.49 -17.77 21.43
CA GLY A 68 5.40 -17.16 22.76
C GLY A 68 6.01 -15.76 22.90
N LYS A 69 6.89 -15.35 21.97
CA LYS A 69 7.60 -14.06 21.99
C LYS A 69 7.71 -13.43 20.61
N ARG A 70 7.80 -12.09 20.60
CA ARG A 70 8.11 -11.31 19.39
C ARG A 70 9.61 -11.24 19.19
N SER A 71 10.08 -11.45 17.97
CA SER A 71 11.46 -11.23 17.57
C SER A 71 11.67 -9.83 17.02
N ILE A 72 12.93 -9.51 16.72
CA ILE A 72 13.29 -8.29 15.97
C ILE A 72 12.57 -8.27 14.61
N ASP A 73 12.38 -9.42 13.97
CA ASP A 73 11.69 -9.52 12.67
C ASP A 73 10.27 -8.94 12.77
N SER A 74 9.53 -9.19 13.86
CA SER A 74 8.21 -8.57 14.07
C SER A 74 8.25 -7.04 14.14
N TYR A 75 9.34 -6.46 14.66
CA TYR A 75 9.50 -5.02 14.75
C TYR A 75 9.94 -4.40 13.43
N THR A 76 10.69 -5.13 12.61
CA THR A 76 11.24 -4.64 11.34
C THR A 76 10.49 -5.14 10.10
N HIS A 77 9.51 -6.03 10.26
CA HIS A 77 8.72 -6.59 9.16
C HIS A 77 8.09 -5.49 8.33
N ASP A 78 8.31 -5.53 7.01
CA ASP A 78 7.87 -4.53 6.04
C ASP A 78 8.27 -3.07 6.37
N ALA A 79 9.30 -2.85 7.19
CA ALA A 79 9.77 -1.49 7.51
C ALA A 79 10.35 -0.78 6.28
N ASP A 80 10.98 -1.53 5.38
CA ASP A 80 11.43 -1.04 4.08
C ASP A 80 10.27 -0.47 3.25
N LYS A 81 9.12 -1.17 3.19
CA LYS A 81 7.92 -0.68 2.51
C LYS A 81 7.44 0.62 3.15
N MET A 82 7.40 0.71 4.48
CA MET A 82 7.02 1.94 5.19
C MET A 82 7.90 3.12 4.78
N ILE A 83 9.22 2.93 4.81
CA ILE A 83 10.19 3.98 4.49
C ILE A 83 10.07 4.38 3.01
N LEU A 84 10.01 3.42 2.09
CA LEU A 84 9.90 3.71 0.66
C LEU A 84 8.58 4.38 0.30
N TYR A 85 7.49 3.99 0.95
CA TYR A 85 6.28 4.77 0.89
C TYR A 85 6.59 6.19 1.41
N LEU A 86 7.14 6.40 2.62
CA LEU A 86 7.46 7.76 3.15
C LEU A 86 8.28 8.63 2.18
N LEU A 87 9.13 8.03 1.37
CA LEU A 87 9.92 8.71 0.33
C LEU A 87 9.19 8.96 -0.99
N GLY A 88 7.92 8.56 -1.11
CA GLY A 88 7.09 8.82 -2.28
C GLY A 88 7.23 7.80 -3.42
N PHE A 89 7.79 6.61 -3.17
CA PHE A 89 7.91 5.60 -4.23
C PHE A 89 6.56 4.93 -4.57
N PRO A 90 6.31 4.62 -5.85
CA PRO A 90 5.08 3.96 -6.27
C PRO A 90 5.00 2.52 -5.78
N LYS A 91 3.78 2.01 -5.55
CA LYS A 91 3.52 0.65 -5.03
C LYS A 91 4.22 -0.46 -5.82
N SER A 92 4.29 -0.37 -7.14
CA SER A 92 4.95 -1.37 -7.99
C SER A 92 6.44 -1.47 -7.66
N PHE A 93 7.13 -0.33 -7.54
CA PHE A 93 8.53 -0.26 -7.14
C PHE A 93 8.73 -0.81 -5.73
N VAL A 94 7.93 -0.32 -4.77
CA VAL A 94 8.04 -0.75 -3.36
C VAL A 94 7.84 -2.26 -3.23
N SER A 95 6.83 -2.81 -3.92
CA SER A 95 6.58 -4.25 -3.88
C SER A 95 7.69 -5.07 -4.53
N LYS A 96 8.29 -4.59 -5.62
CA LYS A 96 9.39 -5.27 -6.29
C LYS A 96 10.64 -5.27 -5.42
N PHE A 97 11.05 -4.08 -4.97
CA PHE A 97 12.21 -3.90 -4.10
C PHE A 97 12.11 -4.80 -2.86
N HIS A 98 10.95 -4.81 -2.21
CA HIS A 98 10.75 -5.60 -0.99
C HIS A 98 10.93 -7.10 -1.22
N ARG A 99 10.42 -7.66 -2.32
CA ARG A 99 10.56 -9.10 -2.66
C ARG A 99 12.02 -9.48 -2.92
N GLU A 100 12.75 -8.60 -3.62
CA GLU A 100 14.15 -8.82 -4.00
C GLU A 100 15.12 -8.66 -2.81
N HIS A 101 14.71 -8.02 -1.71
CA HIS A 101 15.63 -7.72 -0.60
C HIS A 101 15.25 -8.37 0.74
N SER A 102 14.00 -8.80 0.93
CA SER A 102 13.53 -9.34 2.20
C SER A 102 13.69 -10.84 2.31
N VAL A 103 14.28 -11.32 3.41
CA VAL A 103 14.61 -12.74 3.67
C VAL A 103 13.40 -13.66 3.87
N HIS A 104 12.18 -13.13 3.87
CA HIS A 104 10.94 -13.91 3.92
C HIS A 104 10.28 -14.08 2.53
N HIS A 105 10.92 -13.57 1.47
CA HIS A 105 10.57 -13.82 0.08
C HIS A 105 11.65 -14.65 -0.60
N VAL A 106 11.22 -15.60 -1.43
CA VAL A 106 12.12 -16.52 -2.15
C VAL A 106 12.95 -15.76 -3.19
N GLU A 107 12.35 -14.72 -3.78
CA GLU A 107 12.94 -13.84 -4.79
C GLU A 107 14.17 -13.08 -4.27
N SER A 108 14.40 -13.02 -2.96
CA SER A 108 15.54 -12.28 -2.40
C SER A 108 16.90 -12.91 -2.67
N GLY A 109 16.93 -14.21 -2.99
CA GLY A 109 18.17 -14.98 -3.14
C GLY A 109 19.02 -15.10 -1.86
N LYS A 110 18.55 -14.53 -0.74
CA LYS A 110 19.21 -14.60 0.57
C LYS A 110 18.82 -15.89 1.29
N LYS A 111 19.58 -16.25 2.32
CA LYS A 111 19.22 -17.37 3.21
C LYS A 111 17.82 -17.09 3.81
N PRO A 112 16.83 -17.97 3.55
CA PRO A 112 15.45 -17.72 3.97
C PRO A 112 15.32 -17.79 5.49
N ASN A 113 14.57 -16.85 6.07
CA ASN A 113 14.17 -16.90 7.46
C ASN A 113 12.83 -17.63 7.56
N LEU A 114 12.87 -18.95 7.77
CA LEU A 114 11.69 -19.81 7.75
C LEU A 114 10.60 -19.36 8.74
N ARG A 115 11.01 -18.91 9.93
CA ARG A 115 10.09 -18.38 10.94
C ARG A 115 9.32 -17.17 10.42
N SER A 116 10.04 -16.21 9.86
CA SER A 116 9.44 -15.02 9.25
C SER A 116 8.57 -15.39 8.05
N MET A 117 8.98 -16.37 7.24
CA MET A 117 8.16 -16.86 6.12
C MET A 117 6.85 -17.47 6.60
N LEU A 118 6.87 -18.30 7.65
CA LEU A 118 5.67 -18.92 8.21
C LEU A 118 4.70 -17.85 8.70
N CYS A 119 5.18 -16.91 9.52
CA CYS A 119 4.35 -15.83 10.05
C CYS A 119 3.81 -14.93 8.95
N ASP A 120 4.63 -14.58 7.94
CA ASP A 120 4.18 -13.75 6.80
C ASP A 120 3.09 -14.45 5.99
N ASN A 121 3.27 -15.74 5.69
CA ASN A 121 2.31 -16.53 4.93
C ASN A 121 0.96 -16.67 5.66
N ILE A 122 0.98 -16.91 6.98
CA ILE A 122 -0.26 -16.96 7.79
C ILE A 122 -0.91 -15.58 7.88
N ALA A 123 -0.13 -14.51 8.10
CA ALA A 123 -0.62 -13.13 8.11
C ALA A 123 -1.21 -12.70 6.75
N SER A 124 -0.77 -13.38 5.71
CA SER A 124 -1.19 -13.22 4.33
C SER A 124 -2.26 -14.23 3.89
N SER A 125 -2.90 -14.95 4.81
CA SER A 125 -3.97 -15.90 4.51
C SER A 125 -5.34 -15.21 4.30
N PRO A 126 -6.34 -15.91 3.73
CA PRO A 126 -7.71 -15.39 3.56
C PRO A 126 -8.34 -14.85 4.85
N GLU A 127 -7.90 -15.37 6.00
CA GLU A 127 -8.38 -14.93 7.31
C GLU A 127 -8.16 -13.45 7.58
N PHE A 128 -7.04 -12.90 7.09
CA PHE A 128 -6.68 -11.49 7.25
C PHE A 128 -6.76 -10.70 5.95
N LYS A 129 -6.75 -11.39 4.80
CA LYS A 129 -6.77 -10.84 3.45
C LYS A 129 -7.84 -11.56 2.61
N PRO A 130 -9.13 -11.20 2.77
CA PRO A 130 -10.26 -11.91 2.14
C PRO A 130 -10.20 -11.98 0.62
N GLU A 131 -9.44 -11.10 -0.03
CA GLU A 131 -9.20 -11.13 -1.47
C GLU A 131 -8.38 -12.34 -1.93
N LYS A 132 -7.69 -13.01 -1.01
CA LYS A 132 -6.96 -14.25 -1.28
C LYS A 132 -7.89 -15.44 -1.13
N LYS A 133 -7.83 -16.36 -2.11
CA LYS A 133 -8.77 -17.47 -2.23
C LYS A 133 -8.30 -18.77 -1.58
N ASN A 134 -6.99 -18.97 -1.46
CA ASN A 134 -6.41 -20.24 -1.03
C ASN A 134 -5.95 -20.17 0.43
N SER A 135 -6.25 -21.22 1.20
CA SER A 135 -5.60 -21.45 2.49
C SER A 135 -4.09 -21.60 2.32
N LEU A 136 -3.32 -21.45 3.42
CA LEU A 136 -1.87 -21.64 3.36
C LEU A 136 -1.51 -23.06 2.89
N ARG A 137 -2.20 -24.08 3.39
CA ARG A 137 -2.05 -25.47 2.94
C ARG A 137 -2.25 -25.61 1.43
N LYS A 138 -3.34 -25.06 0.90
CA LYS A 138 -3.62 -25.11 -0.55
C LYS A 138 -2.59 -24.31 -1.35
N TYR A 139 -2.21 -23.12 -0.87
CA TYR A 139 -1.22 -22.28 -1.53
C TYR A 139 0.15 -22.96 -1.59
N TYR A 140 0.58 -23.58 -0.50
CA TYR A 140 1.80 -24.38 -0.45
C TYR A 140 1.77 -25.53 -1.46
N SER A 141 0.66 -26.28 -1.56
CA SER A 141 0.54 -27.41 -2.50
C SER A 141 0.72 -27.05 -3.98
N ILE A 142 0.47 -25.79 -4.35
CA ILE A 142 0.56 -25.31 -5.75
C ILE A 142 1.78 -24.44 -6.03
N SER A 143 2.48 -23.97 -4.98
CA SER A 143 3.61 -23.06 -5.13
C SER A 143 4.93 -23.84 -5.16
N LYS A 144 5.45 -24.07 -6.38
CA LYS A 144 6.78 -24.69 -6.58
C LYS A 144 7.90 -23.89 -5.90
N GLU A 145 7.76 -22.56 -5.87
CA GLU A 145 8.72 -21.66 -5.24
C GLU A 145 8.78 -21.90 -3.73
N LEU A 146 7.64 -21.96 -3.04
CA LEU A 146 7.62 -22.25 -1.60
C LEU A 146 8.09 -23.68 -1.29
N GLN A 147 7.72 -24.65 -2.13
CA GLN A 147 8.16 -26.04 -1.99
C GLN A 147 9.68 -26.21 -2.18
N SER A 148 10.32 -25.32 -2.94
CA SER A 148 11.78 -25.34 -3.13
C SER A 148 12.56 -24.89 -1.89
N VAL A 149 11.91 -24.26 -0.91
CA VAL A 149 12.56 -23.76 0.31
C VAL A 149 12.80 -24.90 1.28
N LYS A 150 14.06 -25.34 1.36
CA LYS A 150 14.50 -26.39 2.28
C LYS A 150 14.08 -26.09 3.73
N GLY A 151 13.40 -27.06 4.37
CA GLY A 151 12.96 -26.93 5.77
C GLY A 151 11.60 -26.24 5.95
N PHE A 152 11.04 -25.62 4.91
CA PHE A 152 9.81 -24.85 5.05
C PHE A 152 8.57 -25.75 5.14
N GLY A 153 8.54 -26.86 4.39
CA GLY A 153 7.46 -27.84 4.46
C GLY A 153 7.33 -28.45 5.85
N GLU A 154 8.44 -28.88 6.43
CA GLU A 154 8.51 -29.44 7.79
C GLU A 154 8.07 -28.41 8.83
N MET A 155 8.43 -27.14 8.63
CA MET A 155 7.98 -26.04 9.50
C MET A 155 6.47 -25.81 9.38
N LEU A 156 5.90 -25.86 8.18
CA LEU A 156 4.45 -25.72 7.97
C LEU A 156 3.69 -26.86 8.64
N GLU A 157 4.13 -28.10 8.47
CA GLU A 157 3.53 -29.28 9.09
C GLU A 157 3.59 -29.20 10.62
N LYS A 158 4.75 -28.83 11.18
CA LYS A 158 4.95 -28.64 12.63
C LYS A 158 3.91 -27.70 13.25
N TYR A 159 3.50 -26.67 12.52
CA TYR A 159 2.54 -25.67 12.99
C TYR A 159 1.15 -25.84 12.37
N ASN A 160 0.84 -27.02 11.82
CA ASN A 160 -0.42 -27.34 11.18
C ASN A 160 -0.89 -26.27 10.17
N PHE A 161 0.05 -25.70 9.39
CA PHE A 161 -0.23 -24.62 8.43
C PHE A 161 -0.91 -23.38 9.05
N GLY A 162 -0.77 -23.19 10.38
CA GLY A 162 -1.43 -22.14 11.14
C GLY A 162 -2.92 -22.39 11.42
N GLU A 163 -3.45 -23.57 11.12
CA GLU A 163 -4.88 -23.89 11.28
C GLU A 163 -5.31 -23.95 12.75
N ASP A 164 -4.37 -24.20 13.68
CA ASP A 164 -4.64 -24.23 15.12
C ASP A 164 -4.63 -22.82 15.76
N ILE A 165 -4.35 -21.76 15.00
CA ILE A 165 -4.32 -20.39 15.51
C ILE A 165 -5.74 -19.88 15.75
N ASP A 166 -5.98 -19.28 16.93
CA ASP A 166 -7.20 -18.52 17.19
C ASP A 166 -7.20 -17.18 16.44
N PHE A 167 -7.60 -17.21 15.17
CA PHE A 167 -7.71 -16.03 14.33
C PHE A 167 -8.71 -15.00 14.88
N ALA A 168 -9.77 -15.45 15.58
CA ALA A 168 -10.76 -14.56 16.16
C ALA A 168 -10.17 -13.71 17.30
N LYS A 169 -9.37 -14.31 18.18
CA LYS A 169 -8.59 -13.60 19.20
C LYS A 169 -7.62 -12.61 18.57
N ILE A 170 -6.88 -12.99 17.52
CA ILE A 170 -5.96 -12.07 16.84
C ILE A 170 -6.71 -10.88 16.24
N LYS A 171 -7.84 -11.11 15.55
CA LYS A 171 -8.68 -10.04 14.97
C LYS A 171 -9.21 -9.09 16.05
N ARG A 172 -9.65 -9.61 17.20
CA ARG A 172 -10.08 -8.81 18.36
C ARG A 172 -8.94 -7.94 18.90
N ILE A 173 -7.77 -8.52 19.16
CA ILE A 173 -6.61 -7.79 19.68
C ILE A 173 -6.15 -6.70 18.69
N LYS A 174 -6.14 -7.02 17.39
CA LYS A 174 -5.86 -6.04 16.33
C LYS A 174 -6.81 -4.86 16.44
N ALA A 175 -8.13 -5.10 16.48
CA ALA A 175 -9.14 -4.05 16.57
C ALA A 175 -8.93 -3.14 17.80
N THR A 176 -8.70 -3.73 18.98
CA THR A 176 -8.45 -2.96 20.22
C THR A 176 -7.21 -2.07 20.11
N LYS A 177 -6.11 -2.55 19.52
CA LYS A 177 -4.90 -1.75 19.30
C LYS A 177 -5.16 -0.55 18.38
N PHE A 178 -5.93 -0.74 17.31
CA PHE A 178 -6.27 0.36 16.39
C PHE A 178 -7.16 1.41 17.03
N GLU A 179 -8.15 1.02 17.83
CA GLU A 179 -8.97 1.99 18.57
C GLU A 179 -8.15 2.78 19.59
N GLY A 180 -7.23 2.12 20.32
CA GLY A 180 -6.31 2.80 21.23
C GLY A 180 -5.42 3.83 20.54
N MET A 181 -4.86 3.51 19.37
CA MET A 181 -4.03 4.47 18.60
C MET A 181 -4.84 5.65 18.06
N LYS A 182 -6.09 5.43 17.61
CA LYS A 182 -6.98 6.54 17.21
C LYS A 182 -7.27 7.47 18.39
N GLY A 183 -7.51 6.90 19.57
CA GLY A 183 -7.67 7.66 20.82
C GLY A 183 -6.45 8.52 21.13
N LEU A 184 -5.25 7.91 21.10
CA LEU A 184 -3.99 8.61 21.33
C LEU A 184 -3.74 9.74 20.31
N ALA A 185 -3.96 9.47 19.02
CA ALA A 185 -3.79 10.47 17.97
C ALA A 185 -4.75 11.66 18.14
N ARG A 186 -6.01 11.41 18.53
CA ARG A 186 -6.98 12.48 18.84
C ARG A 186 -6.53 13.34 20.02
N VAL A 187 -6.03 12.72 21.08
CA VAL A 187 -5.51 13.45 22.25
C VAL A 187 -4.28 14.29 21.87
N ALA A 188 -3.35 13.72 21.11
CA ALA A 188 -2.16 14.44 20.64
C ALA A 188 -2.52 15.65 19.76
N VAL A 189 -3.44 15.48 18.81
CA VAL A 189 -3.91 16.59 17.96
C VAL A 189 -4.62 17.66 18.77
N LYS A 190 -5.52 17.29 19.69
CA LYS A 190 -6.17 18.27 20.59
C LYS A 190 -5.17 19.03 21.44
N SER A 191 -4.16 18.33 21.95
CA SER A 191 -3.10 18.95 22.76
C SER A 191 -2.24 19.91 21.94
N LEU A 192 -1.91 19.55 20.69
CA LEU A 192 -1.22 20.45 19.76
C LEU A 192 -2.07 21.69 19.42
N VAL A 193 -3.36 21.51 19.15
CA VAL A 193 -4.26 22.65 18.90
C VAL A 193 -4.34 23.58 20.10
N LEU A 194 -4.40 23.05 21.33
CA LEU A 194 -4.38 23.84 22.56
C LEU A 194 -3.03 24.52 22.85
N LEU A 195 -1.93 24.01 22.31
CA LEU A 195 -0.59 24.63 22.44
C LEU A 195 -0.35 25.74 21.41
N PHE A 196 -1.12 25.78 20.33
CA PHE A 196 -0.99 26.74 19.23
C PHE A 196 -2.23 27.62 19.03
N ALA A 197 -3.19 27.57 19.96
CA ALA A 197 -4.35 28.46 20.05
C ALA A 197 -4.20 29.38 21.27
#